data_AF-A0A5F2HVX0-F1
#
_entry.id   AF-A0A5F2HVX0-F1
#
_cell.length_a   1.000
_cell.length_b   1.000
_cell.length_c   1.000
_cell.angle_alpha   90.00
_cell.angle_beta   90.00
_cell.angle_gamma   90.00
#
_symmetry.space_group_name_H-M   'P 1'
#
loop_
_entity.id
_entity.type
_entity.pdbx_description
1 polymer ?
#
loop_
_entity_poly.entity_id
_entity_poly.type
_entity_poly.pdbx_seq_one_letter_code
_entity_poly.pdbx_strand_id
1 'polypeptide(L)'
;GYIIDPSFIWLDFGLTNAKLEFYDRRYANRTALFQSEKFPRSLIRLQHSFGTQAYTVSPRGARILLEKLLPLRSRLVPFPGTPVVLDDTGIDCAMCGAYGSMQAYLCMPQLVVLDDGLPSDRTTTDHGAKGTAST
;
A
#
# COMPACT_ATOMS: atom_id res chain seq x y z
N GLY A 1 8.38 -2.13 -4.29
CA GLY A 1 7.60 -1.33 -3.32
C GLY A 1 8.43 -1.23 -2.07
N TYR A 2 8.53 -0.04 -1.48
CA TYR A 2 9.23 0.08 -0.19
C TYR A 2 8.52 -0.78 0.84
N ILE A 3 9.26 -1.74 1.39
CA ILE A 3 8.87 -2.48 2.58
C ILE A 3 8.90 -1.47 3.70
N ILE A 4 7.72 -1.06 4.18
CA ILE A 4 7.65 0.00 5.16
C ILE A 4 7.95 -0.61 6.53
N ASP A 5 9.20 -0.42 6.95
CA ASP A 5 9.66 -0.63 8.31
C ASP A 5 10.12 0.73 8.86
N PRO A 6 9.26 1.51 9.54
CA PRO A 6 7.99 1.11 10.17
C PRO A 6 6.76 1.36 9.28
N SER A 7 5.80 0.43 9.24
CA SER A 7 4.52 0.65 8.55
C SER A 7 3.69 1.69 9.30
N PHE A 8 3.59 2.92 8.77
CA PHE A 8 2.78 3.98 9.33
C PHE A 8 1.45 4.11 8.62
N ILE A 9 0.35 4.14 9.38
CA ILE A 9 -0.99 4.36 8.84
C ILE A 9 -1.67 5.46 9.63
N TRP A 10 -2.35 6.38 8.93
CA TRP A 10 -3.22 7.37 9.53
C TRP A 10 -4.66 6.89 9.45
N LEU A 11 -5.24 6.67 10.62
CA LEU A 11 -6.57 6.13 10.84
C LEU A 11 -7.51 7.24 11.25
N ASP A 12 -8.76 7.13 10.84
CA ASP A 12 -9.83 8.03 11.27
C ASP A 12 -10.88 7.25 12.04
N PHE A 13 -10.97 7.53 13.34
CA PHE A 13 -11.92 6.89 14.26
C PHE A 13 -13.27 7.63 14.35
N GLY A 14 -13.52 8.62 13.49
CA GLY A 14 -14.74 9.43 13.47
C GLY A 14 -14.77 10.56 14.50
N LEU A 15 -13.88 10.53 15.51
CA LEU A 15 -13.71 11.61 16.51
C LEU A 15 -12.31 12.22 16.47
N THR A 16 -11.28 11.42 16.16
CA THR A 16 -9.88 11.84 16.09
C THR A 16 -9.11 11.01 15.04
N ASN A 17 -8.08 11.62 14.47
CA ASN A 17 -7.11 10.91 13.62
C ASN A 17 -5.97 10.36 14.49
N ALA A 18 -5.53 9.13 14.23
CA ALA A 18 -4.41 8.51 14.93
C ALA A 18 -3.39 7.95 13.94
N LYS A 19 -2.11 7.99 14.30
CA LYS A 19 -1.03 7.30 13.59
C LYS A 19 -0.75 5.98 14.30
N LEU A 20 -0.78 4.87 13.58
CA LEU A 20 -0.36 3.57 14.10
C LEU A 20 0.89 3.10 13.36
N GLU A 21 1.89 2.68 14.12
CA GLU A 21 3.16 2.20 13.61
C GLU A 21 3.31 0.72 13.96
N PHE A 22 3.57 -0.12 12.96
CA PHE A 22 3.78 -1.55 13.16
C PHE A 22 5.24 -1.92 12.95
N TYR A 23 5.77 -2.64 13.94
CA TYR A 23 7.12 -3.20 13.96
C TYR A 23 7.12 -4.73 14.04
N ASP A 24 5.96 -5.36 13.75
CA ASP A 24 5.76 -6.77 14.02
C ASP A 24 6.32 -7.66 12.91
N ARG A 25 7.46 -8.30 13.20
CA ARG A 25 8.12 -9.29 12.34
C ARG A 25 7.90 -10.73 12.81
N ARG A 26 6.98 -10.99 13.73
CA ARG A 26 6.77 -12.32 14.35
C ARG A 26 6.51 -13.44 13.34
N TYR A 27 5.99 -13.11 12.15
CA TYR A 27 5.67 -14.07 11.09
C TYR A 27 6.62 -14.05 9.89
N ALA A 28 7.66 -13.21 9.89
CA ALA A 28 8.54 -13.02 8.72
C ALA A 28 9.16 -14.33 8.18
N ASN A 29 9.43 -15.30 9.05
CA ASN A 29 9.93 -16.64 8.69
C ASN A 29 9.02 -17.77 9.18
N ARG A 30 7.75 -17.47 9.47
CA ARG A 30 6.79 -18.41 10.07
C ARG A 30 5.43 -18.35 9.38
N THR A 31 5.43 -18.34 8.05
CA THR A 31 4.23 -18.20 7.21
C THR A 31 3.16 -19.25 7.51
N ALA A 32 3.57 -20.49 7.80
CA ALA A 32 2.64 -21.56 8.17
C ALA A 32 1.85 -21.26 9.46
N LEU A 33 2.49 -20.61 10.45
CA LEU A 33 1.80 -20.19 11.67
C LEU A 33 0.78 -19.09 11.35
N PHE A 34 1.20 -18.06 10.60
CA PHE A 34 0.31 -16.97 10.17
C PHE A 34 -0.94 -17.48 9.43
N GLN A 35 -0.78 -18.47 8.55
CA GLN A 35 -1.89 -19.09 7.82
C GLN A 35 -2.86 -19.86 8.72
N SER A 36 -2.35 -20.51 9.76
CA SER A 36 -3.16 -21.31 10.69
C SER A 36 -3.85 -20.49 11.79
N GLU A 37 -3.35 -19.27 12.04
CA GLU A 37 -3.77 -18.47 13.17
C GLU A 37 -5.07 -17.69 12.88
N LYS A 38 -5.97 -17.68 13.85
CA LYS A 38 -7.25 -16.97 13.74
C LYS A 38 -7.17 -15.65 14.49
N PHE A 39 -7.05 -14.56 13.72
CA PHE A 39 -7.05 -13.22 14.29
C PHE A 39 -8.45 -12.60 14.25
N PRO A 40 -8.91 -11.95 15.32
CA PRO A 40 -9.99 -10.99 15.20
C PRO A 40 -9.53 -9.87 14.26
N ARG A 41 -10.36 -9.51 13.28
CA ARG A 41 -10.04 -8.53 12.25
C ARG A 41 -10.99 -7.35 12.34
N SER A 42 -10.45 -6.15 12.22
CA SER A 42 -11.22 -4.91 12.17
C SER A 42 -10.95 -4.19 10.86
N LEU A 43 -12.00 -3.56 10.31
CA LEU A 43 -11.87 -2.62 9.21
C LEU A 43 -11.81 -1.22 9.80
N ILE A 44 -10.77 -0.48 9.44
CA ILE A 44 -10.57 0.88 9.90
C ILE A 44 -10.55 1.80 8.70
N ARG A 45 -11.25 2.93 8.82
CA ARG A 45 -11.31 3.91 7.73
C ARG A 45 -9.93 4.51 7.51
N LEU A 46 -9.51 4.50 6.25
CA LEU A 46 -8.17 4.90 5.85
C LEU A 46 -8.17 6.36 5.39
N GLN A 47 -7.25 7.16 5.95
CA GLN A 47 -6.96 8.51 5.44
C GLN A 47 -5.70 8.50 4.59
N HIS A 48 -4.62 7.93 5.12
CA HIS A 48 -3.32 7.85 4.44
C HIS A 48 -2.59 6.55 4.77
N SER A 49 -2.04 5.90 3.75
CA SER A 49 -1.17 4.73 3.85
C SER A 49 -0.32 4.62 2.58
N PHE A 50 0.82 3.95 2.68
CA PHE A 50 1.70 3.64 1.56
C PHE A 50 1.84 2.13 1.40
N GLY A 51 2.27 1.69 0.22
CA GLY A 51 2.66 0.28 0.01
C GLY A 51 1.53 -0.73 0.24
N THR A 52 0.37 -0.54 -0.40
CA THR A 52 -0.73 -1.52 -0.33
C THR A 52 -0.35 -2.83 -1.00
N GLN A 53 0.04 -3.82 -0.21
CA GLN A 53 0.51 -5.13 -0.72
C GLN A 53 -0.61 -6.01 -1.25
N ALA A 54 -1.77 -6.01 -0.57
CA ALA A 54 -2.97 -6.72 -0.99
C ALA A 54 -4.18 -5.80 -0.84
N TYR A 55 -4.86 -5.53 -1.95
CA TYR A 55 -6.03 -4.66 -1.97
C TYR A 55 -7.07 -5.14 -2.97
N THR A 56 -8.32 -4.79 -2.69
CA THR A 56 -9.43 -4.93 -3.62
C THR A 56 -9.97 -3.54 -3.92
N VAL A 57 -10.21 -3.25 -5.19
CA VAL A 57 -10.79 -1.97 -5.61
C VAL A 57 -12.10 -2.24 -6.36
N SER A 58 -13.17 -1.55 -5.98
CA SER A 58 -14.43 -1.59 -6.72
C SER A 58 -14.32 -0.77 -8.01
N PRO A 59 -15.18 -1.00 -9.03
CA PRO A 59 -15.16 -0.19 -10.25
C PRO A 59 -15.27 1.32 -9.99
N ARG A 60 -16.09 1.71 -9.00
CA ARG A 60 -16.20 3.11 -8.55
C ARG A 60 -14.89 3.62 -7.93
N GLY A 61 -14.25 2.82 -7.07
CA GLY A 61 -12.95 3.16 -6.49
C GLY A 61 -11.88 3.34 -7.55
N ALA A 62 -11.83 2.45 -8.55
CA ALA A 62 -10.88 2.52 -9.64
C ALA A 62 -11.06 3.79 -10.47
N ARG A 63 -12.31 4.20 -10.73
CA ARG A 63 -12.61 5.46 -11.42
C ARG A 63 -12.09 6.67 -10.64
N ILE A 64 -12.34 6.73 -9.33
CA ILE A 64 -11.84 7.82 -8.48
C ILE A 64 -10.32 7.87 -8.52
N LEU A 65 -9.65 6.71 -8.42
CA LEU A 65 -8.19 6.64 -8.53
C LEU A 65 -7.71 7.14 -9.89
N LEU A 66 -8.29 6.69 -11.00
CA LEU A 66 -7.90 7.15 -12.33
C LEU A 66 -8.10 8.66 -12.51
N GLU A 67 -9.24 9.22 -12.08
CA GLU A 67 -9.54 10.65 -12.15
C GLU A 67 -8.60 11.49 -11.27
N LYS A 68 -8.17 10.97 -10.13
CA LYS A 68 -7.27 11.67 -9.20
C LYS A 68 -5.82 11.54 -9.64
N LEU A 69 -5.40 10.38 -10.10
CA LEU A 69 -3.99 10.07 -10.36
C LEU A 69 -3.54 10.50 -11.75
N LEU A 70 -4.43 10.50 -12.74
CA LEU A 70 -4.11 10.82 -14.13
C LEU A 70 -4.56 12.24 -14.54
N PRO A 71 -3.83 12.90 -15.47
CA PRO A 71 -2.50 12.52 -15.94
C PRO A 71 -1.46 12.61 -14.81
N LEU A 72 -0.42 11.77 -14.89
CA LEU A 72 0.67 11.78 -13.93
C LEU A 72 1.34 13.15 -13.93
N ARG A 73 1.55 13.72 -12.75
CA ARG A 73 2.10 15.05 -12.57
C ARG A 73 2.83 15.15 -11.23
N SER A 74 3.82 16.03 -11.18
CA SER A 74 4.40 16.44 -9.90
C SER A 74 3.37 17.23 -9.09
N ARG A 75 3.17 16.85 -7.83
CA ARG A 75 2.27 17.52 -6.89
C ARG A 75 2.71 17.22 -5.46
N LEU A 76 2.18 18.02 -4.55
CA LEU A 76 2.29 17.78 -3.13
C LEU A 76 1.07 17.01 -2.62
N VAL A 77 1.30 16.03 -1.75
CA VAL A 77 0.30 15.22 -1.07
C VAL A 77 0.27 15.66 0.39
N PRO A 78 -0.65 16.58 0.77
CA PRO A 78 -0.78 17.01 2.16
C PRO A 78 -1.54 15.98 2.99
N PHE A 79 -1.23 15.94 4.29
CA PHE A 79 -1.88 15.09 5.28
C PHE A 79 -2.71 15.99 6.20
N PRO A 80 -4.03 16.18 5.93
CA PRO A 80 -4.83 17.14 6.66
C PRO A 80 -4.81 16.89 8.18
N GLY A 81 -4.62 17.96 8.96
CA GLY A 81 -4.50 17.87 10.41
C GLY A 81 -3.08 17.53 10.91
N THR A 82 -2.09 17.49 10.02
CA THR A 82 -0.67 17.31 10.38
C THR A 82 0.21 18.30 9.59
N PRO A 83 1.46 18.55 10.02
CA PRO A 83 2.41 19.34 9.22
C PRO A 83 3.03 18.55 8.05
N VAL A 84 2.61 17.30 7.81
CA VAL A 84 3.22 16.42 6.80
C VAL A 84 2.72 16.78 5.41
N VAL A 85 3.67 16.97 4.50
CA VAL A 85 3.45 17.15 3.07
C VAL A 85 4.50 16.34 2.33
N LEU A 86 4.09 15.56 1.33
CA LEU A 86 4.99 14.70 0.57
C LEU A 86 5.01 15.06 -0.91
N ASP A 87 6.15 14.87 -1.54
CA ASP A 87 6.26 14.91 -2.99
C ASP A 87 5.65 13.65 -3.62
N ASP A 88 4.87 13.82 -4.67
CA ASP A 88 4.35 12.73 -5.49
C ASP A 88 5.47 12.11 -6.34
N THR A 89 6.30 11.31 -5.69
CA THR A 89 7.46 10.63 -6.28
C THR A 89 7.13 9.24 -6.82
N GLY A 90 5.93 8.72 -6.53
CA GLY A 90 5.52 7.36 -6.83
C GLY A 90 4.01 7.17 -6.78
N ILE A 91 3.54 6.12 -7.44
CA ILE A 91 2.09 5.83 -7.54
C ILE A 91 1.45 5.58 -6.17
N ASP A 92 2.22 5.05 -5.21
CA ASP A 92 1.81 4.85 -3.82
C ASP A 92 1.60 6.18 -3.10
N CYS A 93 2.47 7.17 -3.29
CA CYS A 93 2.26 8.53 -2.79
C CYS A 93 1.00 9.17 -3.40
N ALA A 94 0.83 9.05 -4.71
CA ALA A 94 -0.37 9.56 -5.39
C ALA A 94 -1.66 8.93 -4.87
N MET A 95 -1.69 7.60 -4.70
CA MET A 95 -2.83 6.87 -4.13
C MET A 95 -3.09 7.27 -2.67
N CYS A 96 -2.03 7.45 -1.88
CA CYS A 96 -2.12 7.88 -0.48
C CYS A 96 -2.89 9.20 -0.33
N GLY A 97 -2.73 10.13 -1.26
CA GLY A 97 -3.50 11.38 -1.30
C GLY A 97 -4.97 11.23 -1.73
N ALA A 98 -5.35 10.11 -2.36
CA ALA A 98 -6.69 9.88 -2.87
C ALA A 98 -7.61 9.15 -1.87
N TYR A 99 -7.05 8.38 -0.92
CA TYR A 99 -7.85 7.51 -0.04
C TYR A 99 -8.91 8.24 0.76
N GLY A 100 -8.60 9.41 1.33
CA GLY A 100 -9.58 10.22 2.06
C GLY A 100 -10.77 10.72 1.21
N SER A 101 -10.67 10.68 -0.12
CA SER A 101 -11.76 11.05 -1.04
C SER A 101 -12.67 9.89 -1.45
N MET A 102 -12.40 8.68 -0.95
CA MET A 102 -13.15 7.48 -1.25
C MET A 102 -13.45 6.66 0.01
N GLN A 103 -14.28 5.64 -0.13
CA GLN A 103 -14.49 4.65 0.92
C GLN A 103 -13.30 3.67 0.96
N ALA A 104 -12.17 4.16 1.44
CA ALA A 104 -10.96 3.37 1.65
C ALA A 104 -10.92 2.82 3.08
N TYR A 105 -10.58 1.54 3.21
CA TYR A 105 -10.45 0.87 4.49
C TYR A 105 -9.20 0.01 4.49
N LEU A 106 -8.62 -0.15 5.67
CA LEU A 106 -7.54 -1.06 5.94
C LEU A 106 -7.99 -2.12 6.94
N CYS A 107 -7.58 -3.36 6.73
CA CYS A 107 -7.80 -4.42 7.70
C CYS A 107 -6.66 -4.47 8.72
N MET A 108 -7.01 -4.60 10.00
CA MET A 108 -6.09 -4.83 11.09
C MET A 108 -6.44 -6.08 11.89
N PRO A 109 -5.49 -7.01 12.12
CA PRO A 109 -4.12 -7.02 11.58
C PRO A 109 -4.09 -7.25 10.05
N GLN A 110 -2.92 -7.05 9.42
CA GLN A 110 -2.75 -7.25 7.97
C GLN A 110 -3.12 -8.69 7.56
N LEU A 111 -3.68 -8.83 6.36
CA LEU A 111 -4.14 -10.13 5.85
C LEU A 111 -3.06 -10.95 5.15
N VAL A 112 -1.92 -10.32 4.88
CA VAL A 112 -0.82 -10.90 4.11
C VAL A 112 0.49 -10.59 4.82
N VAL A 113 1.44 -11.51 4.68
CA VAL A 113 2.85 -11.28 5.00
C VAL A 113 3.55 -11.18 3.66
N LEU A 114 4.40 -10.16 3.49
CA LEU A 114 5.20 -10.00 2.29
C LEU A 114 6.21 -11.14 2.17
N ASP A 115 6.32 -11.70 0.98
CA ASP A 115 7.44 -12.55 0.58
C ASP A 115 8.27 -11.79 -0.47
N ASP A 116 9.38 -11.21 -0.03
CA ASP A 116 10.32 -10.47 -0.88
C ASP A 116 11.49 -11.33 -1.39
N GLY A 117 11.52 -12.62 -1.01
CA GLY A 117 12.52 -13.58 -1.47
C GLY A 117 12.21 -14.20 -2.83
N LEU A 118 10.98 -14.05 -3.32
CA LEU A 118 10.58 -14.59 -4.61
C LEU A 118 11.16 -13.75 -5.77
N PRO A 119 11.76 -14.40 -6.78
CA PRO A 119 12.21 -13.71 -7.97
C PRO A 119 11.00 -13.06 -8.67
N SER A 120 11.15 -11.79 -9.05
CA SER A 120 10.12 -11.08 -9.79
C SER A 120 10.00 -11.67 -11.19
N ASP A 121 8.79 -12.04 -11.64
CA ASP A 121 8.59 -12.48 -13.03
C ASP A 121 9.10 -11.45 -14.06
N ARG A 122 9.12 -10.16 -13.69
CA ARG A 122 9.70 -9.09 -14.51
C ARG A 122 11.15 -9.35 -14.87
N THR A 123 11.98 -9.85 -13.95
CA THR A 123 13.40 -10.10 -14.26
C THR A 123 13.52 -11.20 -15.30
N THR A 124 12.71 -12.25 -15.22
CA THR A 124 12.65 -13.32 -16.22
C THR A 124 12.30 -12.77 -17.60
N THR A 125 11.31 -11.88 -17.72
CA THR A 125 10.90 -11.25 -18.98
C THR A 125 11.97 -10.31 -19.55
N ASP A 126 12.59 -9.50 -18.70
CA ASP A 126 13.65 -8.54 -19.08
C ASP A 126 14.92 -9.27 -19.57
N HIS A 127 15.21 -10.47 -19.04
CA HIS A 127 16.34 -11.30 -19.46
C HIS A 127 16.03 -12.14 -20.71
N GLY A 128 14.78 -12.57 -20.92
CA GLY A 128 14.36 -13.31 -22.12
C GLY A 128 14.36 -12.47 -23.40
N ALA A 129 14.15 -11.16 -23.30
CA ALA A 129 14.14 -10.24 -24.44
C ALA A 129 15.54 -9.94 -25.03
N LYS A 130 16.63 -10.35 -24.36
CA LYS A 130 18.01 -10.15 -24.85
C LYS A 130 18.52 -11.26 -25.79
N GLY A 131 17.69 -12.27 -26.11
CA GLY A 131 18.12 -13.50 -26.79
C GLY A 131 18.00 -13.55 -28.32
N THR A 132 17.46 -12.54 -29.00
CA THR A 132 17.29 -12.58 -30.47
C THR A 132 17.82 -11.33 -31.15
N ALA A 133 19.12 -11.10 -31.03
CA ALA A 133 19.87 -10.28 -31.97
C ALA A 133 21.30 -10.83 -32.03
N SER A 134 21.49 -11.94 -32.75
CA SER A 134 22.81 -12.30 -33.28
C SER A 134 22.77 -12.08 -34.79
N THR A 135 23.70 -11.25 -35.24
CA THR A 135 24.01 -10.93 -36.63
C THR A 135 24.82 -12.07 -37.25
#